data_AF-A0A370ND67-F1
#
_entry.id   AF-A0A370ND67-F1
#
_cell.length_a   1.000
_cell.length_b   1.000
_cell.length_c   1.000
_cell.angle_alpha   90.00
_cell.angle_beta   90.00
_cell.angle_gamma   90.00
#
_symmetry.space_group_name_H-M   'P 1'
#
loop_
_entity.id
_entity.type
_entity.pdbx_description
1 polymer ?
#
loop_
_entity_poly.entity_id
_entity_poly.type
_entity_poly.pdbx_seq_one_letter_code
_entity_poly.pdbx_strand_id
1 'polypeptide(L)' 'MATLEAFRAVLDDKGTPEIIRNHIIDSLQYTLRNHGQIFTSKEVEWLAGWDDARIPLAASRELQKRVAETSR' A
#
# COMPACT_ATOMS: atom_id res chain seq x y z
N MET A 1 -3.82 6.54 8.70
CA MET A 1 -2.38 6.92 8.60
C MET A 1 -1.49 6.25 9.64
N ALA A 2 -1.71 6.43 10.96
CA ALA A 2 -0.82 5.88 12.01
C ALA A 2 -0.42 4.40 11.85
N THR A 3 -1.35 3.52 11.45
CA THR A 3 -1.07 2.11 11.19
C THR A 3 -0.08 1.88 10.04
N LEU A 4 -0.24 2.60 8.94
CA LEU A 4 0.64 2.44 7.78
C LEU A 4 2.03 3.05 8.03
N GLU A 5 2.10 4.11 8.84
CA GLU A 5 3.37 4.65 9.34
C GLU A 5 4.10 3.64 10.23
N ALA A 6 3.38 2.93 11.11
CA ALA A 6 3.96 1.86 11.91
C ALA A 6 4.50 0.72 11.02
N PHE A 7 3.78 0.34 9.97
CA PHE A 7 4.29 -0.63 8.99
C PHE A 7 5.53 -0.13 8.27
N ARG A 8 5.56 1.15 7.86
CA ARG A 8 6.76 1.72 7.23
C ARG A 8 7.96 1.66 8.16
N ALA A 9 7.79 1.99 9.44
CA ALA A 9 8.86 1.89 10.43
C ALA A 9 9.39 0.46 10.58
N VAL A 10 8.52 -0.55 10.58
CA VAL A 10 8.90 -1.98 10.60
C VAL A 10 9.64 -2.37 9.31
N LEU A 11 9.21 -1.88 8.16
CA LEU A 11 9.85 -2.16 6.88
C LEU A 11 11.21 -1.48 6.71
N ASP A 12 11.44 -0.35 7.38
CA ASP A 12 12.72 0.38 7.34
C ASP A 12 13.74 -0.14 8.38
N ASP A 13 13.27 -0.74 9.48
CA ASP A 13 14.15 -1.30 10.51
C ASP A 13 14.89 -2.54 9.99
N LYS A 14 16.22 -2.49 9.87
CA LYS A 14 17.07 -3.62 9.42
C LYS A 14 17.02 -4.86 10.33
N GLY A 15 16.62 -4.71 11.59
CA GLY A 15 16.45 -5.82 12.54
C GLY A 15 15.21 -6.67 12.28
N THR A 16 14.24 -6.14 11.52
CA THR A 16 13.00 -6.87 11.23
C THR A 16 13.25 -8.10 10.34
N PRO A 17 12.82 -9.30 10.75
CA PRO A 17 12.94 -10.51 9.95
C PRO A 17 12.26 -10.40 8.59
N GLU A 18 12.88 -10.96 7.55
CA GLU A 18 12.39 -10.89 6.17
C GLU A 18 10.96 -11.45 6.03
N ILE A 19 10.62 -12.51 6.76
CA ILE A 19 9.27 -13.08 6.77
C ILE A 19 8.20 -12.07 7.20
N ILE A 20 8.51 -11.19 8.16
CA ILE A 20 7.59 -10.16 8.63
C ILE A 20 7.44 -9.06 7.59
N ARG A 21 8.55 -8.64 6.97
CA ARG A 21 8.51 -7.64 5.89
C ARG A 21 7.66 -8.12 4.73
N ASN A 22 7.92 -9.34 4.27
CA ASN A 22 7.16 -9.94 3.18
C ASN A 22 5.68 -10.09 3.56
N HIS A 23 5.36 -10.52 4.79
CA HIS A 23 3.97 -10.62 5.24
C HIS A 23 3.24 -9.27 5.20
N ILE A 24 3.87 -8.18 5.66
CA ILE A 24 3.29 -6.84 5.61
C ILE A 24 3.07 -6.42 4.15
N ILE A 25 4.09 -6.57 3.30
CA ILE A 25 4.03 -6.16 1.89
C ILE A 25 2.96 -6.94 1.13
N ASP A 26 2.92 -8.25 1.29
CA ASP A 26 1.95 -9.12 0.62
C ASP A 26 0.52 -8.83 1.10
N SER A 27 0.34 -8.58 2.40
CA SER A 27 -0.96 -8.20 2.96
C SER A 27 -1.44 -6.86 2.40
N LEU A 28 -0.58 -5.83 2.40
CA LEU A 28 -0.93 -4.52 1.83
C LEU A 28 -1.21 -4.61 0.34
N GLN A 29 -0.41 -5.36 -0.43
CA GLN A 29 -0.65 -5.58 -1.85
C GLN A 29 -1.99 -6.27 -2.08
N TYR A 30 -2.31 -7.31 -1.32
CA TYR A 30 -3.58 -8.02 -1.41
C TYR A 30 -4.75 -7.08 -1.12
N THR A 31 -4.68 -6.31 -0.04
CA THR A 31 -5.74 -5.38 0.36
C THR A 31 -5.94 -4.29 -0.69
N LEU A 32 -4.87 -3.71 -1.24
CA LEU A 32 -4.96 -2.72 -2.32
C LEU A 32 -5.65 -3.29 -3.57
N ARG A 33 -5.41 -4.55 -3.91
CA ARG A 33 -5.98 -5.19 -5.11
C ARG A 33 -7.46 -5.53 -4.97
N ASN A 34 -7.88 -5.99 -3.79
CA ASN A 34 -9.19 -6.61 -3.57
C ASN A 34 -10.15 -5.75 -2.73
N HIS A 35 -9.60 -4.88 -1.88
CA HIS A 35 -10.34 -4.08 -0.91
C HIS A 35 -9.85 -2.63 -0.91
N GLY A 36 -9.44 -2.10 -2.07
CA GLY A 36 -8.85 -0.77 -2.22
C GLY A 36 -9.69 0.36 -1.62
N GLN A 37 -11.01 0.23 -1.61
CA GLN A 37 -11.97 1.19 -1.06
C GLN A 37 -11.80 1.47 0.44
N ILE A 38 -11.12 0.60 1.21
CA ILE A 38 -10.89 0.84 2.63
C ILE A 38 -9.81 1.91 2.89
N PHE A 39 -8.97 2.17 1.88
CA PHE A 39 -7.95 3.21 1.95
C PHE A 39 -8.53 4.55 1.51
N THR A 40 -8.19 5.61 2.25
CA THR A 40 -8.44 6.98 1.78
C THR A 40 -7.56 7.29 0.57
N SER A 41 -7.95 8.25 -0.28
CA SER A 41 -7.14 8.62 -1.47
C SER A 41 -5.72 9.03 -1.09
N LYS A 42 -5.57 9.79 0.00
CA LYS A 42 -4.27 10.19 0.54
C LYS A 42 -3.40 9.00 0.95
N GLU A 43 -3.98 7.95 1.51
CA GLU A 43 -3.24 6.73 1.88
C GLU A 43 -2.80 5.95 0.64
N VAL A 44 -3.65 5.86 -0.39
CA VAL A 44 -3.26 5.21 -1.65
C VAL A 44 -2.15 6.00 -2.36
N GLU A 45 -2.25 7.33 -2.43
CA GLU A 45 -1.20 8.19 -2.97
C GLU A 45 0.12 8.02 -2.22
N TRP A 46 0.07 7.95 -0.90
CA TRP A 46 1.25 7.74 -0.08
C TRP A 46 1.88 6.36 -0.29
N LEU A 47 1.07 5.30 -0.36
CA LEU A 47 1.51 3.93 -0.68
C LEU A 47 2.11 3.83 -2.09
N ALA A 48 1.66 4.65 -3.04
CA ALA A 48 2.22 4.69 -4.39
C ALA A 48 3.67 5.18 -4.44
N GLY A 49 4.16 5.83 -3.38
CA GLY A 49 5.55 6.30 -3.25
C GLY A 49 6.48 5.36 -2.48
N TRP A 50 6.04 4.17 -2.07
CA TRP A 50 6.86 3.23 -1.30
C TRP A 50 7.91 2.51 -2.15
N ASP A 51 9.05 2.15 -1.55
CA ASP A 51 10.21 1.62 -2.27
C ASP A 51 10.01 0.20 -2.84
N ASP A 52 9.26 -0.67 -2.15
CA ASP A 52 8.98 -2.02 -2.66
C ASP A 52 7.94 -1.96 -3.78
N ALA A 53 8.38 -2.24 -5.01
CA ALA A 53 7.58 -2.13 -6.23
C ALA A 53 6.23 -2.86 -6.20
N ARG A 54 6.05 -3.88 -5.34
CA ARG A 54 4.76 -4.59 -5.18
C ARG A 54 3.65 -3.66 -4.70
N ILE A 55 3.97 -2.66 -3.88
CA ILE A 55 3.01 -1.70 -3.32
C ILE A 55 2.65 -0.61 -4.34
N PRO A 56 3.59 0.14 -4.95
CA PRO A 56 3.27 1.13 -5.97
C PRO A 56 2.47 0.59 -7.15
N LEU A 57 2.77 -0.63 -7.60
CA LEU A 57 2.02 -1.25 -8.69
C LEU A 57 0.55 -1.49 -8.33
N ALA A 58 0.25 -1.89 -7.10
CA ALA A 58 -1.12 -2.08 -6.64
C ALA A 58 -1.82 -0.75 -6.36
N ALA A 59 -1.14 0.19 -5.70
CA ALA A 59 -1.67 1.51 -5.38
C ALA A 59 -1.97 2.35 -6.64
N SER A 60 -1.07 2.35 -7.63
CA SER A 60 -1.29 3.08 -8.90
C SER A 60 -2.51 2.57 -9.66
N ARG A 61 -2.74 1.24 -9.66
CA ARG A 61 -3.94 0.65 -10.25
C ARG A 61 -5.21 1.09 -9.52
N GLU A 62 -5.16 1.16 -8.20
CA GLU A 62 -6.29 1.64 -7.39
C GLU A 62 -6.58 3.12 -7.65
N LEU A 63 -5.56 3.98 -7.77
CA LEU A 63 -5.75 5.39 -8.17
C LEU A 63 -6.41 5.50 -9.53
N GLN A 64 -5.95 4.72 -10.52
CA GLN A 64 -6.53 4.71 -11.86
C GLN A 64 -8.01 4.28 -11.85
N LYS A 65 -8.37 3.27 -11.04
CA LYS A 65 -9.77 2.86 -10.88
C LYS A 65 -10.64 4.00 -10.36
N ARG A 66 -10.19 4.70 -9.32
CA ARG A 66 -10.94 5.84 -8.71
C ARG A 66 -11.15 6.99 -9.69
N VAL A 67 -10.14 7.31 -10.51
CA VAL A 67 -10.27 8.32 -11.57
C VAL A 67 -11.32 7.90 -12.59
N ALA A 68 -11.32 6.63 -13.00
CA ALA A 68 -12.31 6.10 -13.95
C ALA A 68 -13.74 6.11 -13.37
N GLU A 69 -13.90 5.86 -12.08
CA GLU A 69 -15.20 5.88 -11.38
C GLU A 69 -15.74 7.31 -11.21
N THR A 70 -14.88 8.28 -10.91
CA THR A 70 -15.27 9.70 -10.75
C THR A 70 -15.63 10.37 -12.08
N SER A 71 -15.15 9.83 -13.20
CA SER A 71 -15.40 10.35 -14.55
C SER A 71 -16.69 9.83 -15.20
N ARG A 72 -17.46 8.99 -14.50
CA ARG A 72 -18.78 8.49 -14.93
C ARG A 72 -19.91 9.27 -14.28
#